data_AF-A0AA51X593-F1
#
_entry.id   AF-A0AA51X593-F1
#
_cell.length_a   1.000
_cell.length_b   1.000
_cell.length_c   1.000
_cell.angle_alpha   90.00
_cell.angle_beta   90.00
_cell.angle_gamma   90.00
#
_symmetry.space_group_name_H-M   'P 1'
#
loop_
_entity.id
_entity.type
_entity.pdbx_description
1 polymer ?
#
loop_
_entity_poly.entity_id
_entity_poly.type
_entity_poly.pdbx_seq_one_letter_code
_entity_poly.pdbx_strand_id
1 'polypeptide(L)'
;MKFLKVAIIALVVLVVVIWGGGYFLEPTYKVSREIKIAAPAEKVMQEISDFSRWQKWGVWFERDPKMKITITGDAGMVGHSSKWSSETQGNGQMILTAINNEELTYDLLFPDMGMQSIGRMSLTELRGENGEAETLVVWSDEGDVGTDIVSRYFVLFIDELMGPDFEQGLTNLKVLTEKKEG
;
A
#
# COMPACT_ATOMS: atom_id res chain seq x y z
N MET A 1 -31.81 16.10 -36.63
CA MET A 1 -30.67 17.04 -36.71
C MET A 1 -30.52 17.95 -35.49
N LYS A 2 -31.57 18.64 -35.01
CA LYS A 2 -31.48 19.53 -33.82
C LYS A 2 -31.19 18.77 -32.52
N PHE A 3 -31.89 17.65 -32.28
CA PHE A 3 -31.67 16.79 -31.11
C PHE A 3 -30.24 16.24 -31.03
N LEU A 4 -29.73 15.70 -32.16
CA LEU A 4 -28.35 15.19 -32.24
C LEU A 4 -27.32 16.30 -31.96
N LYS A 5 -27.52 17.52 -32.47
CA LYS A 5 -26.64 18.66 -32.19
C LYS A 5 -26.65 19.04 -30.71
N VAL A 6 -27.83 19.07 -30.06
CA VAL A 6 -27.95 19.35 -28.62
C VAL A 6 -27.30 18.23 -27.80
N ALA A 7 -27.49 16.97 -28.16
CA ALA A 7 -26.86 15.84 -27.48
C ALA A 7 -25.32 15.89 -27.59
N ILE A 8 -24.77 16.23 -28.76
CA ILE A 8 -23.32 16.41 -28.94
C ILE A 8 -22.80 17.59 -28.11
N ILE A 9 -23.49 18.74 -28.13
CA ILE A 9 -23.08 19.91 -27.33
C ILE A 9 -23.11 19.57 -25.83
N ALA A 10 -24.16 18.89 -25.35
CA ALA A 10 -24.24 18.46 -23.95
C ALA A 10 -23.11 17.50 -23.59
N LEU A 11 -22.76 16.54 -24.46
CA LEU A 11 -21.64 15.63 -24.25
C LEU A 11 -20.31 16.38 -24.22
N VAL A 12 -20.08 17.34 -25.12
CA VAL A 12 -18.85 18.14 -25.14
C VAL A 12 -18.73 18.98 -23.85
N VAL A 13 -19.81 19.64 -23.42
CA VAL A 13 -19.82 20.39 -22.16
C VAL A 13 -19.53 19.47 -20.98
N LEU A 14 -20.12 18.27 -20.94
CA LEU A 14 -19.85 17.29 -19.89
C LEU A 14 -18.37 16.88 -19.86
N VAL A 15 -17.77 16.57 -21.01
CA VAL A 15 -16.36 16.20 -21.11
C VAL A 15 -15.46 17.36 -20.64
N VAL A 16 -15.77 18.60 -21.03
CA VAL A 16 -15.02 19.79 -20.61
C VAL A 16 -15.13 20.01 -19.10
N VAL A 17 -16.31 19.78 -18.51
CA VAL A 17 -16.51 19.89 -17.06
C VAL A 17 -15.74 18.80 -16.31
N ILE A 18 -15.74 17.55 -16.79
CA ILE A 18 -14.97 16.45 -16.18
C ILE A 18 -13.47 16.73 -16.27
N TRP A 19 -12.98 17.11 -17.45
CA TRP A 19 -11.57 17.46 -17.64
C TRP A 19 -11.16 18.68 -16.81
N GLY A 20 -11.98 19.73 -16.82
CA GLY A 20 -11.73 20.94 -16.04
C GLY A 20 -11.76 20.68 -14.54
N GLY A 21 -12.73 19.89 -14.06
CA GLY A 21 -12.85 19.52 -12.66
C GLY A 21 -11.65 18.72 -12.15
N GLY A 22 -11.24 17.69 -12.90
CA GLY A 22 -10.11 16.85 -12.51
C GLY A 22 -8.76 17.58 -12.48
N TYR A 23 -8.61 18.65 -13.27
CA TYR A 23 -7.43 19.51 -13.20
C TYR A 23 -7.27 20.22 -11.84
N PHE A 24 -8.38 20.50 -11.13
CA PHE A 24 -8.36 21.13 -9.81
C PHE A 24 -8.25 20.13 -8.65
N LEU A 25 -8.29 18.82 -8.92
CA LEU A 25 -8.09 17.81 -7.90
C LEU A 25 -6.62 17.70 -7.50
N GLU A 26 -6.39 17.42 -6.22
CA GLU A 26 -5.07 17.18 -5.65
C GLU A 26 -4.46 15.93 -6.31
N PRO A 27 -3.23 16.02 -6.84
CA PRO A 27 -2.58 14.88 -7.49
C PRO A 27 -1.91 13.93 -6.50
N THR A 28 -1.77 14.32 -5.23
CA THR A 28 -1.15 13.51 -4.19
C THR A 28 -2.18 12.80 -3.35
N TYR A 29 -1.79 11.66 -2.80
CA TYR A 29 -2.60 10.92 -1.86
C TYR A 29 -1.75 10.35 -0.73
N LYS A 30 -2.41 10.06 0.40
CA LYS A 30 -1.81 9.32 1.51
C LYS A 30 -2.87 8.43 2.16
N VAL A 31 -2.59 7.14 2.20
CA VAL A 31 -3.39 6.15 2.94
C VAL A 31 -2.58 5.74 4.17
N SER A 32 -3.22 5.66 5.33
CA SER A 32 -2.55 5.27 6.57
C SER A 32 -3.49 4.47 7.46
N ARG A 33 -2.98 3.41 8.07
CA ARG A 33 -3.67 2.60 9.08
C ARG A 33 -2.72 2.28 10.22
N GLU A 34 -3.27 2.03 11.39
CA GLU A 34 -2.49 1.69 12.57
C GLU A 34 -3.14 0.58 13.38
N ILE A 35 -2.32 -0.18 14.10
CA ILE A 35 -2.79 -1.21 15.03
C ILE A 35 -1.81 -1.36 16.18
N LYS A 36 -2.32 -1.71 17.36
CA LYS A 36 -1.50 -2.17 18.48
C LYS A 36 -1.34 -3.69 18.43
N ILE A 37 -0.12 -4.16 18.55
CA ILE A 37 0.25 -5.57 18.55
C ILE A 37 0.89 -5.91 19.90
N ALA A 38 0.37 -6.92 20.59
CA ALA A 38 0.91 -7.45 21.85
C ALA A 38 2.16 -8.32 21.58
N ALA A 39 3.17 -7.72 20.97
CA ALA A 39 4.47 -8.31 20.69
C ALA A 39 5.58 -7.24 20.79
N PRO A 40 6.83 -7.64 21.07
CA PRO A 40 7.99 -6.74 20.99
C PRO A 40 8.19 -6.19 19.57
N ALA A 41 8.67 -4.95 19.44
CA ALA A 41 8.89 -4.30 18.14
C ALA A 41 9.88 -5.09 17.29
N GLU A 42 10.89 -5.71 17.89
CA GLU A 42 11.83 -6.59 17.20
C GLU A 42 11.14 -7.73 16.44
N LYS A 43 10.14 -8.38 17.05
CA LYS A 43 9.40 -9.47 16.41
C LYS A 43 8.58 -8.97 15.23
N VAL A 44 7.99 -7.78 15.35
CA VAL A 44 7.25 -7.14 14.24
C VAL A 44 8.23 -6.74 13.13
N MET A 45 9.36 -6.11 13.46
CA MET A 45 10.39 -5.68 12.52
C MET A 45 10.93 -6.84 11.67
N GLN A 46 11.15 -8.00 12.28
CA GLN A 46 11.57 -9.21 11.55
C GLN A 46 10.57 -9.65 10.47
N GLU A 47 9.27 -9.47 10.69
CA GLU A 47 8.24 -9.84 9.71
C GLU A 47 8.07 -8.80 8.60
N ILE A 48 8.24 -7.50 8.91
CA ILE A 48 8.01 -6.43 7.94
C ILE A 48 9.26 -6.10 7.09
N SER A 49 10.47 -6.30 7.63
CA SER A 49 11.74 -6.01 6.93
C SER A 49 12.16 -7.08 5.93
N ASP A 50 11.57 -8.27 5.99
CA ASP A 50 11.81 -9.37 5.07
C ASP A 50 10.60 -9.57 4.14
N PHE A 51 10.69 -9.04 2.91
CA PHE A 51 9.62 -9.17 1.92
C PHE A 51 9.30 -10.62 1.51
N SER A 52 10.16 -11.61 1.82
CA SER A 52 9.80 -13.01 1.62
C SER A 52 8.73 -13.49 2.60
N ARG A 53 8.59 -12.82 3.76
CA ARG A 53 7.60 -13.14 4.81
C ARG A 53 6.24 -12.50 4.56
N TRP A 54 6.17 -11.48 3.72
CA TRP A 54 4.92 -10.77 3.42
C TRP A 54 3.85 -11.69 2.82
N GLN A 55 4.22 -12.79 2.18
CA GLN A 55 3.27 -13.82 1.71
C GLN A 55 2.43 -14.44 2.84
N LYS A 56 2.90 -14.38 4.10
CA LYS A 56 2.22 -14.98 5.25
C LYS A 56 1.09 -14.11 5.80
N TRP A 57 1.11 -12.81 5.54
CA TRP A 57 0.20 -11.85 6.16
C TRP A 57 -0.38 -10.80 5.19
N GLY A 58 0.29 -10.54 4.07
CA GLY A 58 -0.14 -9.60 3.04
C GLY A 58 -1.33 -10.13 2.23
N VAL A 59 -2.32 -9.24 2.03
CA VAL A 59 -3.62 -9.58 1.42
C VAL A 59 -3.52 -9.94 -0.06
N TRP A 60 -2.61 -9.32 -0.80
CA TRP A 60 -2.48 -9.53 -2.25
C TRP A 60 -2.07 -10.97 -2.60
N PHE A 61 -1.26 -11.58 -1.75
CA PHE A 61 -0.79 -12.97 -1.92
C PHE A 61 -1.88 -14.00 -1.62
N GLU A 62 -2.79 -13.66 -0.70
CA GLU A 62 -3.96 -14.48 -0.41
C GLU A 62 -4.97 -14.46 -1.57
N ARG A 63 -5.15 -13.30 -2.22
CA ARG A 63 -6.07 -13.12 -3.35
C ARG A 63 -5.63 -13.81 -4.63
N ASP A 64 -4.33 -13.91 -4.90
CA ASP A 64 -3.79 -14.63 -6.06
C ASP A 64 -2.75 -15.68 -5.67
N PRO A 65 -3.18 -16.93 -5.40
CA PRO A 65 -2.27 -18.03 -5.10
C PRO A 65 -1.33 -18.41 -6.26
N LYS A 66 -1.58 -17.94 -7.49
CA LYS A 66 -0.74 -18.21 -8.67
C LYS A 66 0.29 -17.09 -8.92
N MET A 67 0.31 -16.07 -8.06
CA MET A 67 1.25 -14.97 -8.16
C MET A 67 2.69 -15.48 -8.13
N LYS A 68 3.48 -15.09 -9.14
CA LYS A 68 4.89 -15.48 -9.23
C LYS A 68 5.74 -14.40 -8.60
N ILE A 69 6.47 -14.75 -7.55
CA ILE A 69 7.27 -13.80 -6.77
C ILE A 69 8.75 -14.15 -6.90
N THR A 70 9.56 -13.12 -7.11
CA THR A 70 11.01 -13.19 -7.12
C THR A 70 11.55 -12.27 -6.05
N ILE A 71 12.29 -12.83 -5.10
CA ILE A 71 12.97 -12.09 -4.04
C ILE A 71 14.44 -11.94 -4.42
N THR A 72 14.99 -10.74 -4.24
CA THR A 72 16.41 -10.46 -4.44
C THR A 72 16.96 -9.54 -3.37
N GLY A 73 18.24 -9.67 -3.05
CA GLY A 73 18.89 -8.92 -1.98
C GLY A 73 18.86 -9.68 -0.64
N ASP A 74 19.51 -9.09 0.36
CA ASP A 74 19.58 -9.64 1.71
C ASP A 74 18.42 -9.11 2.55
N ALA A 75 17.69 -10.01 3.21
CA ALA A 75 16.54 -9.64 4.04
C ALA A 75 16.92 -8.59 5.10
N GLY A 76 16.08 -7.56 5.25
CA GLY A 76 16.32 -6.46 6.19
C GLY A 76 17.44 -5.49 5.79
N MET A 77 18.02 -5.60 4.59
CA MET A 77 19.04 -4.69 4.08
C MET A 77 18.48 -3.82 2.95
N VAL A 78 18.93 -2.56 2.88
CA VAL A 78 18.58 -1.66 1.77
C VAL A 78 18.92 -2.33 0.43
N GLY A 79 17.95 -2.33 -0.48
CA GLY A 79 18.01 -3.06 -1.75
C GLY A 79 17.34 -4.44 -1.73
N HIS A 80 16.91 -4.95 -0.56
CA HIS A 80 16.00 -6.09 -0.50
C HIS A 80 14.74 -5.79 -1.30
N SER A 81 14.33 -6.68 -2.18
CA SER A 81 13.21 -6.41 -3.07
C SER A 81 12.37 -7.64 -3.34
N SER A 82 11.07 -7.40 -3.53
CA SER A 82 10.09 -8.41 -3.94
C SER A 82 9.43 -7.94 -5.22
N LYS A 83 9.61 -8.70 -6.29
CA LYS A 83 8.96 -8.45 -7.58
C LYS A 83 7.93 -9.55 -7.82
N TRP A 84 6.73 -9.17 -8.24
CA TRP A 84 5.67 -10.13 -8.54
C TRP A 84 5.06 -9.93 -9.91
N SER A 85 4.50 -11.02 -10.42
CA SER A 85 3.63 -11.04 -11.59
C SER A 85 2.32 -11.73 -11.27
N SER A 86 1.21 -11.05 -11.55
CA SER A 86 -0.16 -11.49 -11.26
C SER A 86 -1.12 -11.02 -12.35
N GLU A 87 -2.02 -11.92 -12.76
CA GLU A 87 -3.08 -11.59 -13.71
C GLU A 87 -4.20 -10.74 -13.08
N THR A 88 -4.37 -10.80 -11.75
CA THR A 88 -5.49 -10.16 -11.04
C THR A 88 -5.06 -8.98 -10.16
N GLN A 89 -3.84 -9.00 -9.63
CA GLN A 89 -3.29 -7.94 -8.77
C GLN A 89 -2.35 -6.97 -9.52
N GLY A 90 -2.06 -7.26 -10.80
CA GLY A 90 -1.08 -6.52 -11.59
C GLY A 90 0.37 -6.90 -11.26
N ASN A 91 1.28 -6.54 -12.16
CA ASN A 91 2.71 -6.74 -11.98
C ASN A 91 3.28 -5.58 -11.17
N GLY A 92 4.06 -5.87 -10.14
CA GLY A 92 4.64 -4.85 -9.28
C GLY A 92 5.96 -5.24 -8.66
N GLN A 93 6.58 -4.28 -7.99
CA GLN A 93 7.85 -4.44 -7.29
C GLN A 93 7.90 -3.57 -6.05
N MET A 94 8.38 -4.12 -4.95
CA MET A 94 8.75 -3.40 -3.73
C MET A 94 10.25 -3.44 -3.54
N ILE A 95 10.86 -2.32 -3.13
CA ILE A 95 12.30 -2.21 -2.86
C ILE A 95 12.49 -1.50 -1.53
N LEU A 96 13.19 -2.13 -0.59
CA LEU A 96 13.51 -1.54 0.71
C LEU A 96 14.55 -0.43 0.50
N THR A 97 14.20 0.82 0.78
CA THR A 97 15.04 2.00 0.52
C THR A 97 15.66 2.56 1.79
N ALA A 98 15.01 2.40 2.94
CA ALA A 98 15.56 2.75 4.24
C ALA A 98 15.03 1.84 5.33
N ILE A 99 15.84 1.58 6.35
CA ILE A 99 15.46 0.81 7.52
C ILE A 99 16.29 1.23 8.74
N ASN A 100 15.63 1.31 9.88
CA ASN A 100 16.22 1.41 11.21
C ASN A 100 15.40 0.55 12.19
N ASN A 101 15.65 0.67 13.50
CA ASN A 101 14.97 -0.17 14.50
C ASN A 101 13.48 0.15 14.69
N GLU A 102 13.05 1.35 14.33
CA GLU A 102 11.71 1.89 14.56
C GLU A 102 10.94 2.11 13.27
N GLU A 103 11.58 2.13 12.11
CA GLU A 103 10.94 2.46 10.83
C GLU A 103 11.59 1.74 9.65
N LEU A 104 10.77 1.40 8.66
CA LEU A 104 11.22 1.09 7.31
C LEU A 104 10.47 1.90 6.27
N THR A 105 11.15 2.17 5.15
CA THR A 105 10.61 2.80 3.95
C THR A 105 10.92 1.92 2.75
N TYR A 106 9.93 1.75 1.86
CA TYR A 106 10.10 1.04 0.61
C TYR A 106 9.46 1.79 -0.55
N ASP A 107 10.04 1.64 -1.73
CA ASP A 107 9.41 2.08 -2.98
C ASP A 107 8.49 0.97 -3.46
N LEU A 108 7.28 1.34 -3.88
CA LEU A 108 6.31 0.46 -4.52
C LEU A 108 6.09 0.92 -5.96
N LEU A 109 6.28 0.00 -6.90
CA LEU A 109 6.27 0.28 -8.33
C LEU A 109 5.26 -0.65 -9.01
N PHE A 110 4.39 -0.07 -9.85
CA PHE A 110 3.54 -0.79 -10.80
C PHE A 110 3.90 -0.35 -12.22
N PRO A 111 4.93 -0.96 -12.85
CA PRO A 111 5.48 -0.48 -14.12
C PRO A 111 4.47 -0.41 -15.25
N ASP A 112 3.58 -1.40 -15.34
CA ASP A 112 2.56 -1.49 -16.40
C ASP A 112 1.48 -0.41 -16.26
N MET A 113 1.31 0.14 -15.06
CA MET A 113 0.37 1.21 -14.75
C MET A 113 1.05 2.59 -14.69
N GLY A 114 2.39 2.64 -14.80
CA GLY A 114 3.16 3.87 -14.63
C GLY A 114 2.99 4.51 -13.24
N MET A 115 2.63 3.72 -12.22
CA MET A 115 2.40 4.21 -10.87
C MET A 115 3.59 3.88 -9.96
N GLN A 116 3.91 4.83 -9.09
CA GLN A 116 4.91 4.68 -8.04
C GLN A 116 4.39 5.33 -6.77
N SER A 117 4.66 4.68 -5.63
CA SER A 117 4.38 5.21 -4.30
C SER A 117 5.50 4.87 -3.33
N ILE A 118 5.48 5.54 -2.18
CA ILE A 118 6.41 5.32 -1.07
C ILE A 118 5.61 4.75 0.09
N GLY A 119 5.91 3.51 0.44
CA GLY A 119 5.37 2.86 1.62
C GLY A 119 6.27 3.07 2.83
N ARG A 120 5.67 3.35 4.00
CA ARG A 120 6.37 3.45 5.28
C ARG A 120 5.66 2.66 6.35
N MET A 121 6.44 1.94 7.15
CA MET A 121 5.96 1.30 8.37
C MET A 121 6.79 1.76 9.56
N SER A 122 6.15 2.33 10.58
CA SER A 122 6.79 2.72 11.82
C SER A 122 6.28 1.92 13.01
N LEU A 123 7.17 1.68 13.96
CA LEU A 123 6.99 0.89 15.17
C LEU A 123 7.31 1.77 16.37
N THR A 124 6.33 1.92 17.26
CA THR A 124 6.53 2.58 18.55
C THR A 124 6.36 1.55 19.65
N GLU A 125 7.42 1.31 20.42
CA GLU A 125 7.33 0.43 21.59
C GLU A 125 6.44 1.04 22.67
N LEU A 126 5.51 0.23 23.17
CA LEU A 126 4.55 0.54 24.21
C LEU A 126 4.60 -0.52 25.31
N ARG A 127 3.88 -0.27 26.39
CA ARG A 127 3.61 -1.26 27.43
C ARG A 127 2.11 -1.51 27.49
N GLY A 128 1.73 -2.77 27.36
CA GLY A 128 0.34 -3.20 27.51
C GLY A 128 -0.14 -3.00 28.96
N GLU A 129 -1.45 -3.15 29.17
CA GLU A 129 -2.08 -2.95 30.50
C GLU A 129 -1.53 -3.92 31.56
N ASN A 130 -1.05 -5.08 31.15
CA ASN A 130 -0.43 -6.10 32.00
C ASN A 130 1.10 -5.94 32.15
N GLY A 131 1.69 -4.89 31.57
CA GLY A 131 3.14 -4.64 31.55
C GLY A 131 3.93 -5.43 30.50
N GLU A 132 3.26 -6.28 29.71
CA GLU A 132 3.87 -6.99 28.60
C GLU A 132 4.25 -6.03 27.46
N ALA A 133 5.15 -6.48 26.58
CA ALA A 133 5.57 -5.70 25.43
C ALA A 133 4.40 -5.53 24.44
N GLU A 134 4.15 -4.29 24.05
CA GLU A 134 3.18 -3.92 23.02
C GLU A 134 3.89 -3.02 22.01
N THR A 135 3.47 -3.04 20.75
CA THR A 135 4.01 -2.21 19.68
C THR A 135 2.86 -1.56 18.92
N LEU A 136 2.87 -0.23 18.81
CA LEU A 136 2.03 0.47 17.84
C LEU A 136 2.71 0.40 16.47
N VAL A 137 2.01 -0.18 15.50
CA VAL A 137 2.44 -0.26 14.11
C VAL A 137 1.62 0.72 13.30
N VAL A 138 2.26 1.63 12.59
CA VAL A 138 1.62 2.52 11.61
C VAL A 138 2.12 2.14 10.23
N TRP A 139 1.20 1.84 9.31
CA TRP A 139 1.51 1.57 7.91
C TRP A 139 0.85 2.61 7.02
N SER A 140 1.67 3.27 6.21
CA SER A 140 1.21 4.28 5.25
C SER A 140 1.79 4.06 3.86
N ASP A 141 1.07 4.54 2.85
CA ASP A 141 1.52 4.65 1.47
C ASP A 141 1.13 6.02 0.93
N GLU A 142 2.08 6.68 0.28
CA GLU A 142 1.89 7.99 -0.33
C GLU A 142 2.38 8.00 -1.78
N GLY A 143 1.65 8.68 -2.65
CA GLY A 143 1.99 8.75 -4.07
C GLY A 143 1.51 10.03 -4.73
N ASP A 144 2.00 10.26 -5.93
CA ASP A 144 1.63 11.39 -6.80
C ASP A 144 1.26 10.84 -8.18
N VAL A 145 0.00 11.04 -8.58
CA VAL A 145 -0.52 10.57 -9.88
C VAL A 145 -0.29 11.57 -11.01
N GLY A 146 0.39 12.68 -10.74
CA GLY A 146 0.82 13.67 -11.72
C GLY A 146 -0.34 14.42 -12.37
N THR A 147 -0.28 14.56 -13.69
CA THR A 147 -1.27 15.32 -14.49
C THR A 147 -2.34 14.42 -15.12
N ASP A 148 -2.30 13.11 -14.87
CA ASP A 148 -3.32 12.21 -15.40
C ASP A 148 -4.66 12.44 -14.69
N ILE A 149 -5.64 12.96 -15.43
CA ILE A 149 -6.92 13.38 -14.89
C ILE A 149 -7.73 12.19 -14.36
N VAL A 150 -7.61 11.03 -15.01
CA VAL A 150 -8.32 9.82 -14.61
C VAL A 150 -7.80 9.35 -13.25
N SER A 151 -6.49 9.29 -13.07
CA SER A 151 -5.86 8.96 -11.80
C SER A 151 -6.14 9.97 -10.70
N ARG A 152 -6.28 11.27 -11.03
CA ARG A 152 -6.68 12.29 -10.03
C ARG A 152 -8.09 12.05 -9.49
N TYR A 153 -9.02 11.58 -10.33
CA TYR A 153 -10.31 11.13 -9.84
C TYR A 153 -10.20 9.85 -9.02
N PHE A 154 -9.29 8.94 -9.38
CA PHE A 154 -9.02 7.71 -8.62
C PHE A 154 -8.50 8.00 -7.20
N VAL A 155 -7.68 9.03 -7.03
CA VAL A 155 -7.20 9.50 -5.72
C VAL A 155 -8.35 9.76 -4.74
N LEU A 156 -9.51 10.24 -5.19
CA LEU A 156 -10.67 10.47 -4.33
C LEU A 156 -11.23 9.19 -3.68
N PHE A 157 -10.97 8.03 -4.27
CA PHE A 157 -11.46 6.73 -3.83
C PHE A 157 -10.33 5.82 -3.32
N ILE A 158 -9.08 6.30 -3.31
CA ILE A 158 -7.93 5.43 -3.04
C ILE A 158 -7.91 4.88 -1.62
N ASP A 159 -8.37 5.65 -0.63
CA ASP A 159 -8.49 5.17 0.75
C ASP A 159 -9.55 4.07 0.86
N GLU A 160 -10.66 4.15 0.13
CA GLU A 160 -11.69 3.11 0.11
C GLU A 160 -11.19 1.81 -0.56
N LEU A 161 -10.28 1.93 -1.53
CA LEU A 161 -9.73 0.80 -2.28
C LEU A 161 -8.53 0.15 -1.58
N MET A 162 -7.64 0.94 -0.96
CA MET A 162 -6.40 0.45 -0.33
C MET A 162 -6.51 0.30 1.18
N GLY A 163 -7.31 1.14 1.85
CA GLY A 163 -7.46 1.14 3.30
C GLY A 163 -7.84 -0.22 3.89
N PRO A 164 -8.85 -0.93 3.34
CA PRO A 164 -9.22 -2.26 3.81
C PRO A 164 -8.10 -3.29 3.69
N ASP A 165 -7.26 -3.21 2.66
CA ASP A 165 -6.12 -4.11 2.47
C ASP A 165 -5.06 -3.89 3.56
N PHE A 166 -4.86 -2.63 3.96
CA PHE A 166 -3.91 -2.27 5.00
C PHE A 166 -4.42 -2.73 6.37
N GLU A 167 -5.71 -2.51 6.66
CA GLU A 167 -6.35 -2.98 7.90
C GLU A 167 -6.28 -4.50 8.04
N GLN A 168 -6.60 -5.23 6.96
CA GLN A 168 -6.55 -6.68 6.98
C GLN A 168 -5.10 -7.19 7.05
N GLY A 169 -4.16 -6.57 6.34
CA GLY A 169 -2.73 -6.91 6.42
C GLY A 169 -2.17 -6.71 7.83
N LEU A 170 -2.48 -5.59 8.48
CA LEU A 170 -2.10 -5.31 9.87
C LEU A 170 -2.76 -6.29 10.85
N THR A 171 -4.00 -6.68 10.61
CA THR A 171 -4.69 -7.70 11.41
C THR A 171 -4.01 -9.06 11.29
N ASN A 172 -3.63 -9.47 10.07
CA ASN A 172 -2.90 -10.71 9.82
C ASN A 172 -1.52 -10.68 10.49
N LEU A 173 -0.81 -9.56 10.40
CA LEU A 173 0.48 -9.34 11.06
C LEU A 173 0.37 -9.47 12.57
N LYS A 174 -0.69 -8.89 13.17
CA LYS A 174 -0.99 -9.03 14.60
C LYS A 174 -1.18 -10.49 14.99
N VAL A 175 -2.04 -11.23 14.27
CA VAL A 175 -2.28 -12.66 14.53
C VAL A 175 -0.99 -13.48 14.40
N LEU A 176 -0.14 -13.16 13.44
CA LEU A 176 1.12 -13.88 13.22
C LEU A 176 2.13 -13.62 14.35
N THR A 177 2.27 -12.37 14.78
CA THR A 177 3.29 -11.94 15.74
C THR A 177 2.89 -12.18 17.20
N GLU A 178 1.59 -12.21 17.51
CA GLU A 178 1.10 -12.52 18.87
C GLU A 178 1.08 -14.02 19.18
N LYS A 179 1.20 -14.89 18.17
CA LYS A 179 1.37 -16.33 18.41
C LYS A 179 2.64 -16.55 19.23
N LYS A 180 2.45 -17.06 20.46
CA LYS A 180 3.54 -17.59 21.29
C LYS A 180 4.11 -18.80 20.55
N GLU A 181 5.43 -18.82 20.35
CA GLU A 181 6.11 -20.04 19.92
C GLU A 181 5.83 -21.09 21.00
N GLY A 182 5.21 -22.20 20.59
CA GLY A 182 4.79 -23.29 21.49
C GLY A 182 5.96 -24.14 21.96
#